data_AF-A0A0D9R4E7-F1
#
_entry.id   AF-A0A0D9R4E7-F1
#
_cell.length_a   1.000
_cell.length_b   1.000
_cell.length_c   1.000
_cell.angle_alpha   90.00
_cell.angle_beta   90.00
_cell.angle_gamma   90.00
#
_symmetry.space_group_name_H-M   'P 1'
#
loop_
_entity.id
_entity.type
_entity.pdbx_description
1 polymer ?
#
loop_
_entity_poly.entity_id
_entity_poly.type
_entity_poly.pdbx_seq_one_letter_code
_entity_poly.pdbx_strand_id
1 'polypeptide(L)'
;MYLLDIGGGFPGSEDVKLKFEEITNVINPALDKYFPADSGVRIIAEPGRYYVASAFTLAVNIIAKKIVLKEQTGSDDEDESSEQTFMYYVNDGVYGSFNCILYDHAHVKPLLQKRPKPDEKYYSSSIWGPTCDGLDRIVERCDLPEMHVGDWMLFENMGAYTVAAASTFNGFQRPTIYYVMSGPAWQLMQQFQNPDFPPEVEEQDASTLPVSCAWESGMKRHPAACASAGINV
;
A
#
# COMPACT_ATOMS: atom_id res chain seq x y z
N MET A 1 -28.38 -25.43 15.56
CA MET A 1 -27.21 -24.53 15.38
C MET A 1 -27.76 -23.20 14.89
N TYR A 2 -27.26 -22.07 15.38
CA TYR A 2 -27.81 -20.73 15.06
C TYR A 2 -26.75 -19.74 14.60
N LEU A 3 -25.48 -20.16 14.47
CA LEU A 3 -24.38 -19.29 14.08
C LEU A 3 -23.74 -19.86 12.82
N LEU A 4 -23.62 -19.02 11.80
CA LEU A 4 -22.86 -19.28 10.58
C LEU A 4 -21.72 -18.27 10.49
N ASP A 5 -20.51 -18.75 10.27
CA ASP A 5 -19.34 -17.94 10.00
C ASP A 5 -18.88 -18.18 8.56
N ILE A 6 -18.83 -17.13 7.74
CA ILE A 6 -18.39 -17.20 6.35
C ILE A 6 -16.89 -16.92 6.18
N GLY A 7 -16.17 -16.66 7.28
CA GLY A 7 -14.74 -16.40 7.29
C GLY A 7 -14.36 -15.06 6.64
N GLY A 8 -13.13 -14.98 6.14
CA GLY A 8 -12.54 -13.79 5.53
C GLY A 8 -12.14 -13.98 4.07
N GLY A 9 -11.01 -13.37 3.68
CA GLY A 9 -10.44 -13.49 2.32
C GLY A 9 -10.92 -12.44 1.31
N PHE A 10 -11.86 -11.57 1.71
CA PHE A 10 -12.31 -10.45 0.90
C PHE A 10 -11.15 -9.51 0.51
N PRO A 11 -11.10 -9.00 -0.73
CA PRO A 11 -10.03 -8.10 -1.18
C PRO A 11 -10.09 -6.77 -0.44
N GLY A 12 -8.93 -6.15 -0.18
CA GLY A 12 -8.83 -4.87 0.54
C GLY A 12 -8.42 -3.67 -0.32
N SER A 13 -8.41 -3.82 -1.64
CA SER A 13 -8.09 -2.75 -2.59
C SER A 13 -8.72 -3.03 -3.94
N GLU A 14 -8.83 -1.99 -4.77
CA GLU A 14 -9.25 -2.10 -6.16
C GLU A 14 -8.16 -2.64 -7.10
N ASP A 15 -6.95 -2.91 -6.63
CA ASP A 15 -5.88 -3.48 -7.47
C ASP A 15 -5.92 -5.01 -7.51
N VAL A 16 -7.12 -5.57 -7.73
CA VAL A 16 -7.38 -7.00 -7.84
C VAL A 16 -8.34 -7.31 -8.97
N LYS A 17 -8.24 -8.53 -9.50
CA LYS A 17 -9.11 -9.01 -10.59
C LYS A 17 -10.55 -9.27 -10.14
N LEU A 18 -10.73 -9.90 -8.97
CA LEU A 18 -12.04 -10.22 -8.40
C LEU A 18 -12.34 -9.24 -7.27
N LYS A 19 -13.37 -8.41 -7.45
CA LYS A 19 -13.75 -7.34 -6.53
C LYS A 19 -14.58 -7.84 -5.37
N PHE A 20 -14.70 -7.00 -4.34
CA PHE A 20 -15.52 -7.31 -3.18
C PHE A 20 -16.99 -7.50 -3.56
N GLU A 21 -17.56 -6.58 -4.33
CA GLU A 21 -18.97 -6.60 -4.74
C GLU A 21 -19.27 -7.80 -5.64
N GLU A 22 -18.33 -8.23 -6.48
CA GLU A 22 -18.48 -9.45 -7.29
C GLU A 22 -18.61 -10.70 -6.42
N ILE A 23 -17.87 -10.75 -5.30
CA ILE A 23 -17.96 -11.84 -4.32
C ILE A 23 -19.28 -11.76 -3.56
N THR A 24 -19.64 -10.60 -3.02
CA THR A 24 -20.87 -10.45 -2.21
C THR A 24 -22.14 -10.68 -3.02
N ASN A 25 -22.15 -10.32 -4.31
CA ASN A 25 -23.26 -10.60 -5.23
C ASN A 25 -23.54 -12.09 -5.43
N VAL A 26 -22.56 -12.96 -5.18
CA VAL A 26 -22.75 -14.42 -5.22
C VAL A 26 -23.07 -14.96 -3.82
N ILE A 27 -22.45 -14.39 -2.78
CA ILE A 27 -22.69 -14.79 -1.38
C ILE A 27 -24.14 -14.51 -0.97
N ASN A 28 -24.66 -13.32 -1.23
CA ASN A 28 -25.99 -12.91 -0.74
C ASN A 28 -27.12 -13.87 -1.20
N PRO A 29 -27.27 -14.19 -2.50
CA PRO A 29 -28.28 -15.16 -2.94
C PRO A 29 -28.06 -16.58 -2.39
N ALA A 30 -26.81 -16.96 -2.11
CA ALA A 30 -26.52 -18.25 -1.49
C ALA A 30 -26.96 -18.27 -0.02
N LEU A 31 -26.72 -17.19 0.73
CA LEU A 31 -27.20 -17.05 2.10
C LEU A 31 -28.73 -17.07 2.14
N ASP A 32 -29.41 -16.32 1.27
CA ASP A 32 -30.88 -16.32 1.19
C ASP A 32 -31.46 -17.72 0.93
N LYS A 33 -30.79 -18.50 0.07
CA LYS A 33 -31.24 -19.84 -0.30
C LYS A 33 -31.02 -20.88 0.79
N TYR A 34 -29.84 -20.87 1.43
CA TYR A 34 -29.42 -21.94 2.34
C TYR A 34 -29.63 -21.59 3.82
N PHE A 35 -29.69 -20.30 4.15
CA PHE A 35 -29.75 -19.75 5.50
C PHE A 35 -30.75 -18.58 5.56
N PRO A 36 -32.03 -18.81 5.21
CA PRO A 36 -33.02 -17.74 5.10
C PRO A 36 -33.22 -17.02 6.44
N ALA A 37 -33.58 -15.73 6.39
CA ALA A 37 -33.66 -14.87 7.57
C ALA A 37 -34.66 -15.37 8.64
N ASP A 38 -35.72 -16.06 8.22
CA ASP A 38 -36.73 -16.66 9.11
C ASP A 38 -36.24 -17.91 9.85
N SER A 39 -35.08 -18.46 9.47
CA SER A 39 -34.45 -19.59 10.18
C SER A 39 -33.88 -19.22 11.55
N GLY A 40 -33.76 -17.92 11.85
CA GLY A 40 -33.16 -17.42 13.10
C GLY A 40 -31.64 -17.58 13.17
N VAL A 41 -30.98 -17.89 12.04
CA VAL A 41 -29.52 -17.95 11.95
C VAL A 41 -28.91 -16.55 12.05
N ARG A 42 -27.86 -16.43 12.85
CA ARG A 42 -26.98 -15.27 12.91
C ARG A 42 -25.77 -15.54 12.01
N ILE A 43 -25.54 -14.65 11.06
CA ILE A 43 -24.42 -14.73 10.12
C ILE A 43 -23.35 -13.74 10.57
N ILE A 44 -22.10 -14.19 10.61
CA ILE A 44 -20.92 -13.37 10.87
C ILE A 44 -19.85 -13.65 9.81
N ALA A 45 -18.82 -12.80 9.77
CA ALA A 45 -17.66 -12.95 8.92
C ALA A 45 -16.39 -12.52 9.69
N GLU A 46 -15.23 -12.91 9.18
CA GLU A 46 -13.89 -12.62 9.73
C GLU A 46 -13.03 -11.78 8.75
N PRO A 47 -13.49 -10.59 8.30
CA PRO A 47 -12.75 -9.75 7.35
C PRO A 47 -11.48 -9.15 7.99
N GLY A 48 -10.32 -9.51 7.46
CA GLY A 48 -9.03 -8.91 7.82
C GLY A 48 -8.62 -7.82 6.82
N ARG A 49 -7.94 -8.22 5.74
CA ARG A 49 -7.36 -7.29 4.75
C ARG A 49 -8.35 -6.30 4.16
N TYR A 50 -9.62 -6.68 4.05
CA TYR A 50 -10.71 -5.83 3.55
C TYR A 50 -10.73 -4.45 4.22
N TYR A 51 -10.58 -4.40 5.54
CA TYR A 51 -10.68 -3.15 6.28
C TYR A 51 -9.44 -2.25 6.19
N VAL A 52 -8.26 -2.83 5.99
CA VAL A 52 -7.01 -2.13 6.31
C VAL A 52 -6.02 -2.03 5.16
N ALA A 53 -6.10 -2.87 4.12
CA ALA A 53 -5.04 -2.94 3.12
C ALA A 53 -4.77 -1.57 2.45
N SER A 54 -5.80 -0.93 1.92
CA SER A 54 -5.71 0.39 1.24
C SER A 54 -5.54 1.59 2.19
N ALA A 55 -5.74 1.40 3.50
CA ALA A 55 -5.64 2.49 4.48
C ALA A 55 -4.20 2.94 4.76
N PHE A 56 -3.20 2.19 4.29
CA PHE A 56 -1.78 2.46 4.54
C PHE A 56 -1.00 2.59 3.23
N THR A 57 -0.22 3.67 3.14
CA THR A 57 0.83 3.86 2.15
C THR A 57 2.17 3.90 2.87
N LEU A 58 3.09 3.01 2.49
CA LEU A 58 4.45 2.98 3.01
C LEU A 58 5.34 3.89 2.17
N ALA A 59 6.05 4.81 2.82
CA ALA A 59 7.09 5.62 2.19
C ALA A 59 8.47 5.12 2.65
N VAL A 60 9.34 4.80 1.69
CA VAL A 60 10.73 4.37 1.95
C VAL A 60 11.70 5.32 1.28
N ASN A 61 12.86 5.50 1.90
CA ASN A 61 13.93 6.35 1.38
C ASN A 61 15.02 5.50 0.73
N ILE A 62 15.53 5.95 -0.43
CA ILE A 62 16.69 5.32 -1.07
C ILE A 62 17.94 5.68 -0.27
N ILE A 63 18.56 4.69 0.35
CA ILE A 63 19.74 4.85 1.21
C ILE A 63 21.05 4.52 0.48
N ALA A 64 20.99 3.69 -0.57
CA ALA A 64 22.14 3.43 -1.43
C ALA A 64 21.70 3.13 -2.86
N LYS A 65 22.64 3.32 -3.80
CA LYS A 65 22.44 3.11 -5.23
C LYS A 65 23.68 2.44 -5.81
N LYS A 66 23.49 1.45 -6.69
CA LYS A 66 24.56 0.89 -7.54
C LYS A 66 24.15 1.00 -8.99
N ILE A 67 25.13 1.29 -9.84
CA ILE A 67 25.00 1.26 -11.29
C ILE A 67 25.68 0.00 -11.77
N VAL A 68 24.98 -0.83 -12.53
CA VAL A 68 25.52 -2.05 -13.12
C VAL A 68 25.58 -1.84 -14.63
N LEU A 69 26.80 -1.77 -15.14
CA LEU A 69 27.07 -1.74 -16.57
C LEU A 69 27.21 -3.19 -17.03
N LYS A 70 26.29 -3.65 -17.88
CA LYS A 70 26.37 -4.98 -18.47
C LYS A 70 27.34 -4.93 -19.65
N GLU A 71 28.58 -5.39 -19.43
CA GLU A 71 29.50 -5.68 -20.53
C GLU A 71 29.02 -6.95 -21.24
N GLN A 72 28.91 -6.89 -22.57
CA GLN A 72 28.44 -8.02 -23.38
C GLN A 72 29.41 -9.19 -23.26
N THR A 73 28.98 -10.30 -22.65
CA THR A 73 29.63 -11.59 -22.87
C THR A 73 29.28 -12.03 -24.30
N GLY A 74 30.26 -11.95 -25.20
CA GLY A 74 30.11 -11.97 -26.66
C GLY A 74 29.04 -12.88 -27.26
N SER A 75 28.17 -12.26 -28.06
CA SER A 75 27.54 -12.87 -29.24
C SER A 75 27.27 -11.77 -30.27
N ASP A 76 27.65 -12.04 -31.52
CA ASP A 76 27.65 -11.14 -32.67
C ASP A 76 26.24 -10.76 -33.17
N ASP A 77 25.47 -10.00 -32.38
CA ASP A 77 24.23 -9.38 -32.85
C ASP A 77 24.28 -7.85 -32.65
N GLU A 78 24.21 -7.14 -33.77
CA GLU A 78 24.37 -5.69 -33.95
C GLU A 78 23.17 -4.88 -33.41
N ASP A 79 22.97 -4.86 -32.10
CA ASP A 79 22.21 -3.80 -31.41
C ASP A 79 23.02 -3.28 -30.22
N GLU A 80 23.95 -2.38 -30.53
CA GLU A 80 24.89 -1.73 -29.61
C GLU A 80 24.17 -0.79 -28.63
N SER A 81 23.68 -1.32 -27.51
CA SER A 81 23.54 -0.51 -26.30
C SER A 81 24.03 -1.28 -25.08
N SER A 82 25.06 -0.76 -24.42
CA SER A 82 25.41 -1.17 -23.07
C SER A 82 24.19 -0.95 -22.17
N GLU A 83 23.50 -2.02 -21.77
CA GLU A 83 22.33 -1.91 -20.91
C GLU A 83 22.77 -1.52 -19.50
N GLN A 84 22.73 -0.22 -19.23
CA GLN A 84 22.89 0.33 -17.88
C GLN A 84 21.65 -0.01 -17.06
N THR A 85 21.87 -0.66 -15.90
CA THR A 85 20.80 -1.00 -14.95
C THR A 85 21.11 -0.44 -13.57
N PHE A 86 20.07 -0.26 -12.75
CA PHE A 86 20.20 0.30 -11.40
C PHE A 86 19.77 -0.68 -10.32
N MET A 87 20.48 -0.63 -9.19
CA MET A 87 20.05 -1.29 -7.94
C MET A 87 19.86 -0.23 -6.88
N TYR A 88 18.65 -0.13 -6.34
CA TYR A 88 18.32 0.80 -5.25
C TYR A 88 18.13 0.01 -3.96
N TYR A 89 18.78 0.47 -2.89
CA TYR A 89 18.59 -0.06 -1.54
C TYR A 89 17.76 0.95 -0.75
N VAL A 90 16.70 0.48 -0.11
CA VAL A 90 15.78 1.29 0.69
C VAL A 90 15.82 0.90 2.16
N ASN A 91 15.29 1.76 3.03
CA ASN A 91 15.38 1.61 4.49
C ASN A 91 14.32 0.71 5.15
N ASP A 92 13.60 -0.10 4.37
CA ASP A 92 12.70 -1.16 4.86
C ASP A 92 12.78 -2.35 3.88
N GLY A 93 12.51 -3.57 4.33
CA GLY A 93 12.80 -4.79 3.56
C GLY A 93 11.90 -5.97 3.90
N VAL A 94 12.26 -7.16 3.41
CA VAL A 94 11.45 -8.39 3.56
C VAL A 94 11.38 -8.89 5.01
N TYR A 95 12.30 -8.47 5.87
CA TYR A 95 12.25 -8.73 7.30
C TYR A 95 11.41 -7.71 8.09
N GLY A 96 11.08 -6.58 7.45
CA GLY A 96 10.25 -5.51 7.98
C GLY A 96 8.87 -5.53 7.34
N SER A 97 8.45 -4.45 6.69
CA SER A 97 7.09 -4.33 6.13
C SER A 97 6.85 -5.22 4.90
N PHE A 98 7.89 -5.57 4.16
CA PHE A 98 7.77 -6.38 2.93
C PHE A 98 7.80 -7.89 3.18
N ASN A 99 7.67 -8.33 4.43
CA ASN A 99 7.49 -9.76 4.75
C ASN A 99 6.26 -10.37 4.05
N CYS A 100 5.28 -9.54 3.68
CA CYS A 100 4.12 -9.91 2.89
C CYS A 100 4.48 -10.53 1.53
N ILE A 101 5.65 -10.22 0.95
CA ILE A 101 6.12 -10.86 -0.29
C ILE A 101 6.38 -12.36 -0.05
N LEU A 102 6.95 -12.69 1.11
CA LEU A 102 7.33 -14.06 1.47
C LEU A 102 6.14 -14.86 2.03
N TYR A 103 5.34 -14.25 2.91
CA TYR A 103 4.30 -14.95 3.67
C TYR A 103 2.88 -14.78 3.10
N ASP A 104 2.60 -13.67 2.42
CA ASP A 104 1.26 -13.35 1.87
C ASP A 104 1.23 -13.38 0.33
N HIS A 105 2.36 -13.70 -0.30
CA HIS A 105 2.55 -13.69 -1.76
C HIS A 105 2.19 -12.36 -2.42
N ALA A 106 2.42 -11.25 -1.71
CA ALA A 106 2.08 -9.91 -2.18
C ALA A 106 2.95 -9.50 -3.38
N HIS A 107 2.31 -8.89 -4.38
CA HIS A 107 2.98 -8.24 -5.51
C HIS A 107 2.98 -6.73 -5.31
N VAL A 108 4.08 -6.20 -4.79
CA VAL A 108 4.22 -4.76 -4.50
C VAL A 108 4.61 -3.97 -5.75
N LYS A 109 4.08 -2.74 -5.88
CA LYS A 109 4.34 -1.84 -7.00
C LYS A 109 4.99 -0.55 -6.48
N PRO A 110 6.25 -0.24 -6.87
CA PRO A 110 6.88 1.00 -6.47
C PRO A 110 6.24 2.18 -7.22
N LEU A 111 5.90 3.22 -6.48
CA LEU A 111 5.40 4.49 -7.01
C LEU A 111 6.40 5.60 -6.73
N LEU A 112 6.60 6.47 -7.71
CA LEU A 112 7.45 7.64 -7.56
C LEU A 112 6.68 8.74 -6.83
N GLN A 113 7.25 9.25 -5.73
CA GLN A 113 6.67 10.41 -5.04
C GLN A 113 6.72 11.67 -5.92
N LYS A 114 7.79 11.81 -6.70
CA LYS A 114 7.95 12.89 -7.70
C LYS A 114 7.41 12.40 -9.04
N ARG A 115 6.55 13.19 -9.67
CA ARG A 115 6.13 12.90 -11.05
C ARG A 115 7.34 12.95 -11.98
N PRO A 116 7.58 11.91 -12.79
CA PRO A 116 8.67 11.90 -13.75
C PRO A 116 8.45 12.99 -14.81
N LYS A 117 9.54 13.47 -15.41
CA LYS A 117 9.43 14.38 -16.55
C LYS A 117 8.88 13.60 -17.77
N PRO A 118 8.12 14.24 -18.67
CA PRO A 118 7.53 13.55 -19.83
C PRO A 118 8.53 12.76 -20.68
N ASP A 119 9.75 13.29 -20.82
CA ASP A 119 10.81 12.71 -21.65
C ASP A 119 11.91 12.00 -20.84
N GLU A 120 11.62 11.64 -19.59
CA GLU A 120 12.59 11.00 -18.71
C GLU A 120 12.88 9.57 -19.16
N LYS A 121 14.16 9.21 -19.29
CA LYS A 121 14.57 7.87 -19.69
C LYS A 121 14.35 6.90 -18.53
N TYR A 122 13.74 5.75 -18.84
CA TYR A 122 13.55 4.65 -17.91
C TYR A 122 14.65 3.60 -18.08
N TYR A 123 14.97 2.94 -16.97
CA TYR A 123 16.01 1.93 -16.89
C TYR A 123 15.50 0.72 -16.10
N SER A 124 15.88 -0.47 -16.55
CA SER A 124 15.68 -1.70 -15.79
C SER A 124 16.38 -1.58 -14.43
N SER A 125 15.58 -1.74 -13.38
CA SER A 125 15.97 -1.47 -12.00
C SER A 125 15.52 -2.58 -11.06
N SER A 126 16.27 -2.77 -9.97
CA SER A 126 15.90 -3.68 -8.86
C SER A 126 15.89 -2.92 -7.53
N ILE A 127 15.03 -3.34 -6.60
CA ILE A 127 14.83 -2.69 -5.30
C ILE A 127 15.10 -3.70 -4.18
N TRP A 128 15.93 -3.30 -3.23
CA TRP A 128 16.47 -4.13 -2.16
C TRP A 128 16.21 -3.50 -0.80
N GLY A 129 16.04 -4.33 0.22
CA GLY A 129 15.94 -3.87 1.60
C GLY A 129 17.30 -3.50 2.21
N PRO A 130 17.31 -3.07 3.48
CA PRO A 130 18.49 -2.52 4.13
C PRO A 130 19.43 -3.57 4.72
N THR A 131 19.05 -4.85 4.72
CA THR A 131 19.83 -5.90 5.38
C THR A 131 21.00 -6.38 4.53
N CYS A 132 21.96 -7.06 5.17
CA CYS A 132 23.08 -7.70 4.46
C CYS A 132 22.70 -9.05 3.83
N ASP A 133 21.42 -9.43 3.80
CA ASP A 133 20.95 -10.68 3.22
C ASP A 133 20.68 -10.52 1.71
N GLY A 134 21.22 -11.44 0.89
CA GLY A 134 20.97 -11.47 -0.55
C GLY A 134 19.53 -11.84 -0.93
N LEU A 135 18.71 -12.29 0.02
CA LEU A 135 17.28 -12.55 -0.17
C LEU A 135 16.41 -11.35 0.20
N ASP A 136 16.97 -10.27 0.76
CA ASP A 136 16.25 -9.04 1.07
C ASP A 136 16.03 -8.18 -0.19
N ARG A 137 15.30 -8.76 -1.14
CA ARG A 137 14.98 -8.17 -2.44
C ARG A 137 13.47 -7.97 -2.53
N ILE A 138 13.07 -6.72 -2.71
CA ILE A 138 11.66 -6.28 -2.71
C ILE A 138 11.09 -6.37 -4.13
N VAL A 139 11.84 -5.87 -5.12
CA VAL A 139 11.46 -5.93 -6.54
C VAL A 139 12.63 -6.43 -7.35
N GLU A 140 12.44 -7.56 -8.03
CA GLU A 140 13.47 -8.16 -8.87
C GLU A 140 13.77 -7.32 -10.12
N ARG A 141 12.72 -6.86 -10.81
CA ARG A 141 12.85 -6.02 -12.00
C ARG A 141 11.65 -5.10 -12.16
N CYS A 142 11.90 -3.81 -12.31
CA CYS A 142 10.92 -2.79 -12.71
C CYS A 142 11.60 -1.70 -13.52
N ASP A 143 10.84 -0.98 -14.34
CA ASP A 143 11.36 0.16 -15.09
C ASP A 143 11.12 1.44 -14.27
N LEU A 144 12.20 2.14 -13.97
CA LEU A 144 12.19 3.41 -13.23
C LEU A 144 13.08 4.43 -13.93
N PRO A 145 12.78 5.74 -13.81
CA PRO A 145 13.77 6.76 -14.11
C PRO A 145 14.97 6.63 -13.17
N GLU A 146 16.08 7.30 -13.52
CA GLU A 146 17.23 7.34 -12.64
C GLU A 146 16.90 8.10 -11.34
N MET A 147 16.92 7.39 -10.21
CA MET A 147 16.68 7.95 -8.88
C MET A 147 17.99 8.15 -8.11
N HIS A 148 17.93 8.90 -7.02
CA HIS A 148 19.10 9.26 -6.21
C HIS A 148 18.92 8.89 -4.74
N VAL A 149 20.04 8.73 -4.03
CA VAL A 149 20.04 8.60 -2.57
C VAL A 149 19.34 9.80 -1.96
N GLY A 150 18.41 9.55 -1.04
CA GLY A 150 17.54 10.57 -0.45
C GLY A 150 16.20 10.76 -1.14
N ASP A 151 15.99 10.22 -2.36
CA ASP A 151 14.65 10.18 -2.96
C ASP A 151 13.73 9.18 -2.26
N TRP A 152 12.42 9.42 -2.36
CA TRP A 152 11.38 8.61 -1.75
C TRP A 152 10.64 7.75 -2.77
N MET A 153 10.39 6.49 -2.41
CA MET A 153 9.48 5.60 -3.11
C MET A 153 8.26 5.34 -2.22
N LEU A 154 7.09 5.24 -2.84
CA LEU A 154 5.82 4.96 -2.17
C LEU A 154 5.34 3.56 -2.56
N PHE A 155 4.70 2.87 -1.62
CA PHE A 155 4.05 1.59 -1.82
C PHE A 155 2.65 1.68 -1.19
N GLU A 156 1.64 1.77 -2.04
CA GLU A 156 0.23 1.79 -1.63
C GLU A 156 -0.24 0.37 -1.25
N ASN A 157 -1.43 0.30 -0.63
CA ASN A 157 -2.07 -0.95 -0.22
C ASN A 157 -1.23 -1.80 0.77
N MET A 158 -0.44 -1.14 1.62
CA MET A 158 0.51 -1.78 2.53
C MET A 158 -0.01 -1.96 3.98
N GLY A 159 -1.32 -2.05 4.17
CA GLY A 159 -1.93 -2.14 5.51
C GLY A 159 -2.18 -3.55 6.04
N ALA A 160 -2.21 -4.56 5.18
CA ALA A 160 -2.54 -5.94 5.55
C ALA A 160 -1.31 -6.84 5.50
N TYR A 161 -1.08 -7.63 6.56
CA TYR A 161 0.02 -8.59 6.67
C TYR A 161 1.43 -8.00 6.46
N THR A 162 1.60 -6.72 6.81
CA THR A 162 2.86 -5.98 6.74
C THR A 162 3.44 -5.81 8.15
N VAL A 163 3.13 -4.70 8.83
CA VAL A 163 3.65 -4.35 10.17
C VAL A 163 3.33 -5.41 11.24
N ALA A 164 2.27 -6.20 11.03
CA ALA A 164 1.85 -7.25 11.96
C ALA A 164 2.88 -8.39 12.10
N ALA A 165 3.63 -8.70 11.03
CA ALA A 165 4.63 -9.76 10.98
C ALA A 165 6.07 -9.24 10.81
N ALA A 166 6.26 -7.92 10.86
CA ALA A 166 7.58 -7.29 10.77
C ALA A 166 8.45 -7.63 11.99
N SER A 167 9.74 -7.86 11.77
CA SER A 167 10.76 -8.05 12.81
C SER A 167 11.71 -6.85 12.88
N THR A 168 12.66 -6.89 13.81
CA THR A 168 13.78 -5.93 13.90
C THR A 168 15.12 -6.61 13.61
N PHE A 169 15.12 -7.59 12.69
CA PHE A 169 16.34 -8.26 12.23
C PHE A 169 17.39 -7.25 11.75
N ASN A 170 18.67 -7.51 12.05
CA ASN A 170 19.79 -6.57 11.87
C ASN A 170 19.63 -5.20 12.55
N GLY A 171 18.71 -5.06 13.51
CA GLY A 171 18.53 -3.84 14.32
C GLY A 171 17.75 -2.73 13.62
N PHE A 172 17.26 -2.94 12.39
CA PHE A 172 16.42 -1.96 11.69
C PHE A 172 15.05 -1.86 12.37
N GLN A 173 14.66 -0.62 12.70
CA GLN A 173 13.42 -0.36 13.42
C GLN A 173 12.22 -0.35 12.48
N ARG A 174 11.04 -0.66 13.03
CA ARG A 174 9.79 -0.56 12.29
C ARG A 174 9.49 0.90 11.92
N PRO A 175 8.89 1.18 10.75
CA PRO A 175 8.46 2.51 10.39
C PRO A 175 7.45 3.09 11.41
N THR A 176 7.53 4.40 11.66
CA THR A 176 6.52 5.10 12.46
C THR A 176 5.23 5.26 11.67
N ILE A 177 4.09 5.03 12.31
CA ILE A 177 2.77 5.16 11.69
C ILE A 177 2.16 6.52 12.07
N TYR A 178 1.76 7.29 11.06
CA TYR A 178 1.06 8.56 11.24
C TYR A 178 -0.40 8.38 10.83
N TYR A 179 -1.30 8.34 11.81
CA TYR A 179 -2.75 8.25 11.55
C TYR A 179 -3.31 9.62 11.18
N VAL A 180 -4.18 9.64 10.17
CA VAL A 180 -4.90 10.84 9.73
C VAL A 180 -6.38 10.52 9.58
N MET A 181 -7.24 11.50 9.86
CA MET A 181 -8.69 11.38 9.71
C MET A 181 -9.25 12.73 9.28
N SER A 182 -10.09 12.74 8.23
CA SER A 182 -10.76 13.96 7.79
C SER A 182 -11.88 14.35 8.74
N GLY A 183 -12.27 15.62 8.75
CA GLY A 183 -13.43 16.11 9.51
C GLY A 183 -14.72 15.32 9.20
N PRO A 184 -15.08 15.10 7.92
CA PRO A 184 -16.23 14.27 7.56
C PRO A 184 -16.14 12.82 8.06
N ALA A 185 -14.97 12.17 7.93
CA ALA A 185 -14.79 10.81 8.44
C ALA A 185 -14.97 10.74 9.96
N TRP A 186 -14.46 11.72 10.69
CA TRP A 186 -14.67 11.83 12.14
C TRP A 186 -16.16 11.94 12.49
N GLN A 187 -16.91 12.79 11.78
CA GLN A 187 -18.36 12.94 11.98
C GLN A 187 -19.11 11.62 11.73
N LEU A 188 -18.76 10.90 10.66
CA LEU A 188 -19.32 9.57 10.38
C LEU A 188 -19.04 8.58 11.52
N MET A 189 -17.81 8.56 12.05
CA MET A 189 -17.47 7.71 13.20
C MET A 189 -18.30 8.05 14.44
N GLN A 190 -18.59 9.32 14.69
CA GLN A 190 -19.45 9.74 15.82
C GLN A 190 -20.88 9.23 15.68
N GLN A 191 -21.40 9.08 14.46
CA GLN A 191 -22.74 8.52 14.24
C GLN A 191 -22.81 7.05 14.68
N PHE A 192 -21.80 6.24 14.36
CA PHE A 192 -21.72 4.84 14.79
C PHE A 192 -21.47 4.66 16.29
N GLN A 193 -20.87 5.65 16.97
CA GLN A 193 -20.69 5.62 18.41
C GLN A 193 -21.98 5.91 19.19
N ASN A 194 -23.02 6.44 18.52
CA ASN A 194 -24.30 6.69 19.16
C ASN A 194 -25.08 5.36 19.28
N PRO A 195 -25.43 4.90 20.50
CA PRO A 195 -26.15 3.64 20.71
C PRO A 195 -27.54 3.58 20.04
N ASP A 196 -28.10 4.73 19.67
CA ASP A 196 -29.42 4.82 19.02
C ASP A 196 -29.34 4.79 17.48
N PHE A 197 -28.17 4.60 16.86
CA PHE A 197 -28.06 4.50 15.41
C PHE A 197 -28.55 3.13 14.92
N PRO A 198 -29.68 3.03 14.20
CA PRO A 198 -30.13 1.76 13.68
C PRO A 198 -29.15 1.25 12.61
N PRO A 199 -28.83 -0.05 12.57
CA PRO A 199 -28.04 -0.65 11.50
C PRO A 199 -28.95 -0.87 10.28
N GLU A 200 -29.52 0.19 9.71
CA GLU A 200 -30.22 0.11 8.43
C GLU A 200 -29.33 0.74 7.36
N VAL A 201 -28.82 -0.14 6.50
CA VAL A 201 -28.13 0.23 5.26
C VAL A 201 -29.21 0.67 4.27
N GLU A 202 -29.54 1.96 4.26
CA GLU A 202 -30.05 2.56 3.03
C GLU A 202 -28.87 2.66 2.06
N GLU A 203 -29.00 2.08 0.86
CA GLU A 203 -28.04 2.22 -0.22
C GLU A 203 -27.83 3.72 -0.53
N GLN A 204 -26.80 4.33 0.07
CA GLN A 204 -26.32 5.63 -0.37
C GLN A 204 -25.42 5.43 -1.58
N ASP A 205 -25.76 6.14 -2.65
CA ASP A 205 -25.06 6.16 -3.91
C ASP A 205 -23.54 6.39 -3.70
N ALA A 206 -22.74 5.39 -4.10
CA ALA A 206 -21.28 5.33 -3.91
C ALA A 206 -20.53 6.49 -4.61
N SER A 207 -21.24 7.34 -5.35
CA SER A 207 -20.76 8.56 -6.00
C SER A 207 -20.43 9.72 -5.03
N THR A 208 -20.80 9.61 -3.74
CA THR A 208 -20.70 10.74 -2.77
C THR A 208 -19.62 10.60 -1.69
N LEU A 209 -18.89 9.48 -1.63
CA LEU A 209 -17.79 9.32 -0.67
C LEU A 209 -16.53 10.07 -1.15
N PRO A 210 -15.93 10.96 -0.34
CA PRO A 210 -14.70 11.64 -0.74
C PRO A 210 -13.58 10.63 -0.93
N VAL A 211 -13.05 10.58 -2.15
CA VAL A 211 -11.85 9.83 -2.52
C VAL A 211 -10.69 10.33 -1.66
N SER A 212 -10.07 9.44 -0.88
CA SER A 212 -8.76 9.56 -0.24
C SER A 212 -8.42 10.94 0.38
N CYS A 213 -8.24 10.96 1.70
CA CYS A 213 -7.74 12.12 2.44
C CYS A 213 -6.39 12.69 1.92
N ALA A 214 -5.67 11.99 1.05
CA ALA A 214 -4.46 12.50 0.41
C ALA A 214 -4.74 13.57 -0.68
N TRP A 215 -5.95 13.64 -1.24
CA TRP A 215 -6.26 14.53 -2.38
C TRP A 215 -6.80 15.90 -1.95
N GLU A 216 -7.38 16.01 -0.76
CA GLU A 216 -7.94 17.26 -0.23
C GLU A 216 -6.95 18.10 0.60
N SER A 217 -5.65 17.83 0.52
CA SER A 217 -4.64 18.74 1.07
C SER A 217 -4.44 19.95 0.15
N GLY A 218 -5.50 20.70 -0.07
CA GLY A 218 -5.47 22.11 -0.45
C GLY A 218 -4.89 22.92 0.69
N MET A 219 -3.57 22.81 0.90
CA MET A 219 -2.82 23.76 1.71
C MET A 219 -3.06 25.15 1.12
N LYS A 220 -3.92 25.93 1.76
CA LYS A 220 -4.01 27.37 1.53
C LYS A 220 -2.63 27.93 1.80
N ARG A 221 -1.91 28.29 0.73
CA ARG A 221 -0.69 29.10 0.82
C ARG A 221 -1.08 30.43 1.45
N HIS A 222 -0.84 30.57 2.74
CA HIS A 222 -0.83 31.90 3.34
C HIS A 222 0.37 32.67 2.75
N PRO A 223 0.17 33.90 2.27
CA PRO A 223 1.24 34.72 1.73
C PRO A 223 2.27 35.00 2.83
N ALA A 224 3.53 34.98 2.43
CA ALA A 224 4.71 35.11 3.27
C ALA A 224 4.60 36.27 4.28
N ALA A 225 4.86 35.94 5.55
CA ALA A 225 5.43 36.90 6.49
C ALA A 225 6.83 36.39 6.83
N CYS A 226 7.85 37.07 6.30
CA CYS A 226 9.21 36.97 6.79
C CYS A 226 9.23 37.25 8.29
N ALA A 227 9.58 36.27 9.09
CA ALA A 227 10.11 36.47 10.42
C ALA A 227 11.27 35.50 10.63
N SER A 228 12.47 36.08 10.68
CA SER A 228 13.70 35.42 11.06
C SER A 228 13.63 34.90 12.49
N ALA A 229 13.82 33.59 12.66
CA ALA A 229 14.27 32.97 13.89
C ALA A 229 15.22 31.85 13.43
N GLY A 230 16.53 31.94 13.60
CA GLY A 230 17.21 32.10 14.88
C GLY A 230 17.70 30.70 15.27
N ILE A 231 18.84 30.28 14.71
CA ILE A 231 19.54 29.06 15.09
C ILE A 231 20.02 29.25 16.54
N ASN A 232 19.56 28.39 17.45
CA ASN A 232 20.25 28.17 18.71
C ASN A 232 20.94 26.81 18.65
N VAL A 233 22.21 26.87 19.05
CA VAL A 233 23.28 25.85 19.03
C VAL A 233 22.85 24.50 19.59
#